data_AF-A0A553P189-F1
#
_entry.id   AF-A0A553P189-F1
#
_cell.length_a   1.000
_cell.length_b   1.000
_cell.length_c   1.000
_cell.angle_alpha   90.00
_cell.angle_beta   90.00
_cell.angle_gamma   90.00
#
_symmetry.space_group_name_H-M   'P 1'
#
loop_
_entity.id
_entity.type
_entity.pdbx_description
1 polymer ?
#
loop_
_entity_poly.entity_id
_entity_poly.type
_entity_poly.pdbx_seq_one_letter_code
_entity_poly.pdbx_strand_id
1 'polypeptide(L)'
;MNGVLRFCGFQVLAPQIFWCPTHSPPEARRAMLESWQERLGGVFTEKPLSFAPSQDFDFSFEGGFRLRPEAKEKCAAEPYGITTGHHLGKPLPPNNQTKPKPI
;
A
#
# COMPACT_ATOMS: atom_id res chain seq x y z
N MET A 1 -2.31 -10.06 1.59
CA MET A 1 -3.63 -9.53 1.98
C MET A 1 -3.85 -8.18 1.33
N ASN A 2 -4.88 -8.10 0.50
CA ASN A 2 -5.41 -6.82 0.00
C ASN A 2 -6.43 -6.33 1.04
N GLY A 3 -6.36 -5.06 1.45
CA GLY A 3 -7.40 -4.47 2.29
C GLY A 3 -8.75 -4.41 1.56
N VAL A 4 -9.84 -4.13 2.30
CA VAL A 4 -11.22 -4.09 1.75
C VAL A 4 -11.31 -3.25 0.47
N LEU A 5 -10.72 -2.05 0.48
CA LEU A 5 -10.74 -1.15 -0.67
C LEU A 5 -10.09 -1.77 -1.92
N ARG A 6 -8.90 -2.36 -1.77
CA ARG A 6 -8.18 -2.95 -2.90
C ARG A 6 -8.90 -4.19 -3.44
N PHE A 7 -9.48 -4.99 -2.54
CA PHE A 7 -10.28 -6.16 -2.93
C PHE A 7 -11.47 -5.76 -3.81
N CYS A 8 -12.15 -4.66 -3.48
CA CYS A 8 -13.25 -4.10 -4.28
C CYS A 8 -12.80 -3.37 -5.56
N GLY A 9 -11.50 -3.37 -5.89
CA GLY A 9 -10.99 -2.79 -7.12
C GLY A 9 -10.51 -1.34 -7.03
N PHE A 10 -10.58 -0.69 -5.86
CA PHE A 10 -10.08 0.68 -5.72
C PHE A 10 -8.56 0.77 -5.90
N GLN A 11 -8.14 1.88 -6.51
CA GLN A 11 -6.78 2.39 -6.39
C GLN A 11 -6.66 3.10 -5.03
N VAL A 12 -5.85 2.54 -4.13
CA VAL A 12 -5.75 3.04 -2.75
C VAL A 12 -4.60 4.04 -2.67
N LEU A 13 -4.88 5.31 -2.36
CA LEU A 13 -3.86 6.33 -2.11
C LEU A 13 -3.22 6.16 -0.73
N ALA A 14 -2.10 6.85 -0.50
CA ALA A 14 -1.48 6.86 0.82
C ALA A 14 -2.47 7.42 1.87
N PRO A 15 -2.60 6.80 3.06
CA PRO A 15 -3.47 7.32 4.10
C PRO A 15 -2.96 8.67 4.62
N GLN A 16 -3.89 9.60 4.92
CA GLN A 16 -3.55 10.76 5.73
C GLN A 16 -3.55 10.33 7.20
N ILE A 17 -2.40 10.40 7.87
CA ILE A 17 -2.29 9.99 9.28
C ILE A 17 -1.83 11.17 10.12
N PHE A 18 -2.67 11.61 11.05
CA PHE A 18 -2.30 12.54 12.11
C PHE A 18 -2.18 11.77 13.43
N TRP A 19 -0.98 11.74 14.00
CA TRP A 19 -0.71 11.02 15.24
C TRP A 19 -1.09 11.86 16.45
N CYS A 20 -1.88 11.29 17.36
CA CYS A 20 -2.27 11.91 18.64
C CYS A 20 -2.74 13.38 18.53
N PRO A 21 -3.70 13.70 17.64
CA PRO A 21 -4.11 15.10 17.41
C PRO A 21 -4.67 15.77 18.67
N THR A 22 -5.24 15.01 19.61
CA THR A 22 -5.76 15.50 20.90
C THR A 22 -4.67 16.03 21.83
N HIS A 23 -3.42 15.58 21.66
CA HIS A 23 -2.26 16.02 22.43
C HIS A 23 -1.43 17.08 21.68
N SER A 24 -1.86 17.49 20.49
CA SER A 24 -1.20 18.53 19.71
C SER A 24 -1.73 19.91 20.10
N PRO A 25 -0.89 20.95 20.16
CA PRO A 25 -1.33 22.32 20.37
C PRO A 25 -2.34 22.83 19.33
N PRO A 26 -3.14 23.87 19.62
CA PRO A 26 -4.13 24.41 18.67
C PRO A 26 -3.55 24.78 17.30
N GLU A 27 -2.36 25.39 17.27
CA GLU A 27 -1.66 25.76 16.04
C GLU A 27 -1.25 24.54 15.21
N ALA A 28 -0.76 23.47 15.86
CA ALA A 28 -0.40 22.24 15.16
C ALA A 28 -1.63 21.55 14.56
N ARG A 29 -2.76 21.54 15.27
CA ARG A 29 -4.03 21.01 14.73
C ARG A 29 -4.53 21.81 13.53
N ARG A 30 -4.38 23.13 13.55
CA ARG A 30 -4.72 23.99 12.40
C ARG A 30 -3.83 23.67 11.19
N ALA A 31 -2.52 23.52 11.39
CA ALA A 31 -1.60 23.12 10.33
C ALA A 31 -1.93 21.72 9.75
N MET A 32 -2.40 20.77 10.58
CA MET A 32 -2.89 19.48 10.09
C MET A 32 -4.07 19.65 9.12
N LEU A 33 -5.05 20.50 9.45
CA LEU A 33 -6.19 20.77 8.57
C LEU A 33 -5.79 21.49 7.28
N GLU A 34 -4.90 22.48 7.37
CA GLU A 34 -4.37 23.22 6.22
C GLU A 34 -3.62 22.29 5.26
N SER A 35 -2.72 21.45 5.78
CA SER A 35 -2.01 20.46 4.95
C SER A 35 -2.94 19.42 4.31
N TRP A 36 -4.04 19.05 4.99
CA TRP A 36 -5.05 18.16 4.42
C TRP A 36 -5.81 18.83 3.27
N GLN A 37 -6.19 20.09 3.43
CA GLN A 37 -6.84 20.88 2.38
C GLN A 37 -5.92 21.03 1.16
N GLU A 38 -4.64 21.33 1.38
CA GLU A 38 -3.64 21.45 0.31
C GLU A 38 -3.52 20.13 -0.47
N ARG A 39 -3.38 19.00 0.24
CA ARG A 39 -3.33 17.67 -0.38
C ARG A 39 -4.56 17.37 -1.23
N LEU A 40 -5.76 17.68 -0.71
CA LEU A 40 -7.01 17.46 -1.44
C LEU A 40 -7.07 18.23 -2.76
N GLY A 41 -6.37 19.37 -2.89
CA GLY A 41 -6.25 20.11 -4.14
C GLY A 41 -5.52 19.35 -5.26
N GLY A 42 -4.65 18.40 -4.92
CA GLY A 42 -3.87 17.58 -5.86
C GLY A 42 -4.21 16.08 -5.84
N VAL A 43 -5.22 15.65 -5.08
CA VAL A 43 -5.40 14.24 -4.72
C VAL A 43 -5.55 13.28 -5.90
N PHE A 44 -6.16 13.73 -7.01
CA PHE A 44 -6.38 12.90 -8.20
C PHE A 44 -5.12 12.64 -9.03
N THR A 45 -4.02 13.36 -8.79
CA THR A 45 -2.73 13.16 -9.47
C THR A 45 -1.75 12.33 -8.64
N GLU A 46 -2.12 11.96 -7.41
CA GLU A 46 -1.28 11.16 -6.52
C GLU A 46 -1.05 9.74 -7.05
N LYS A 47 0.17 9.22 -6.85
CA LYS A 47 0.50 7.82 -7.13
C LYS A 47 -0.15 6.90 -6.08
N PRO A 48 -0.93 5.88 -6.48
CA PRO A 48 -1.49 4.91 -5.55
C PRO A 48 -0.43 4.04 -4.87
N LEU A 49 -0.81 3.42 -3.74
CA LEU A 49 -0.04 2.37 -3.09
C LEU A 49 0.10 1.14 -3.99
N SER A 50 1.23 0.43 -3.84
CA SER A 50 1.51 -0.77 -4.62
C SER A 50 0.97 -2.02 -3.92
N PHE A 51 0.25 -2.84 -4.68
CA PHE A 51 -0.21 -4.17 -4.27
C PHE A 51 0.40 -5.25 -5.16
N ALA A 52 0.35 -6.51 -4.72
CA ALA A 52 0.77 -7.63 -5.56
C ALA A 52 -0.15 -7.69 -6.80
N PRO A 53 0.40 -7.69 -8.03
CA PRO A 53 -0.38 -7.82 -9.25
C PRO A 53 -1.23 -9.09 -9.25
N SER A 54 -2.51 -8.96 -9.63
CA SER A 54 -3.41 -10.10 -9.71
C SER A 54 -2.86 -11.19 -10.65
N GLN A 55 -2.28 -10.80 -11.78
CA GLN A 55 -1.70 -11.71 -12.78
C GLN A 55 -0.60 -12.64 -12.23
N ASP A 56 0.04 -12.29 -11.11
CA ASP A 56 1.06 -13.11 -10.48
C ASP A 56 0.45 -14.33 -9.75
N PHE A 57 -0.88 -14.42 -9.64
CA PHE A 57 -1.61 -15.50 -9.00
C PHE A 57 -2.38 -16.36 -10.01
N ASP A 58 -2.55 -17.63 -9.66
CA ASP A 58 -3.43 -18.56 -10.37
C ASP A 58 -4.86 -18.47 -9.83
N PHE A 59 -5.73 -17.75 -10.54
CA PHE A 59 -7.14 -17.57 -10.15
C PHE A 59 -8.05 -18.75 -10.43
N SER A 60 -7.52 -19.92 -10.79
CA SER A 60 -8.30 -21.15 -10.89
C SER A 60 -8.47 -21.82 -9.52
N PHE A 61 -9.55 -22.59 -9.37
CA PHE A 61 -9.74 -23.44 -8.19
C PHE A 61 -8.65 -24.52 -8.09
N GLU A 62 -8.22 -25.08 -9.22
CA GLU A 62 -7.15 -26.08 -9.29
C GLU A 62 -5.81 -25.52 -8.82
N GLY A 63 -5.47 -24.30 -9.26
CA GLY A 63 -4.28 -23.56 -8.83
C GLY A 63 -4.38 -23.00 -7.40
N GLY A 64 -5.57 -23.03 -6.80
CA GLY A 64 -5.80 -22.70 -5.40
C GLY A 64 -5.52 -21.23 -5.05
N PHE A 65 -5.63 -20.30 -6.01
CA PHE A 65 -5.40 -18.87 -5.76
C PHE A 65 -3.97 -18.54 -5.28
N ARG A 66 -3.01 -19.39 -5.64
CA ARG A 66 -1.61 -19.29 -5.19
C ARG A 66 -0.77 -18.44 -6.13
N LEU A 67 0.31 -17.87 -5.58
CA LEU A 67 1.33 -17.17 -6.36
C LEU A 67 2.00 -18.15 -7.33
N ARG A 68 2.08 -17.76 -8.61
CA ARG A 68 2.65 -18.56 -9.70
C ARG A 68 4.17 -18.77 -9.51
N PRO A 69 4.74 -19.88 -10.01
CA PRO A 69 6.18 -20.16 -9.89
C PRO A 69 7.07 -19.04 -10.45
N GLU A 70 6.72 -18.48 -11.62
CA GLU A 70 7.52 -17.46 -12.31
C GLU A 70 7.58 -16.16 -11.49
N ALA A 71 6.50 -15.84 -10.77
CA ALA A 71 6.47 -14.70 -9.85
C ALA A 71 7.32 -14.97 -8.60
N LYS A 72 7.33 -16.20 -8.07
CA LYS A 72 8.18 -16.58 -6.93
C LYS A 72 9.67 -16.46 -7.28
N GLU A 73 10.07 -16.92 -8.45
CA GLU A 73 11.46 -16.85 -8.92
C GLU A 73 11.94 -15.41 -9.06
N LYS A 74 11.13 -14.53 -9.69
CA LYS A 74 11.44 -13.10 -9.78
C LYS A 74 11.61 -12.46 -8.40
N CYS A 75 10.75 -12.82 -7.44
CA CYS A 75 10.84 -12.30 -6.10
C CYS A 75 11.97 -12.93 -5.27
N ALA A 76 12.58 -14.04 -5.69
CA ALA A 76 13.59 -14.75 -4.90
C ALA A 76 14.85 -13.89 -4.70
N ALA A 77 15.25 -13.14 -5.72
CA ALA A 77 16.40 -12.24 -5.68
C ALA A 77 16.17 -10.96 -4.84
N GLU A 78 14.92 -10.60 -4.58
CA GLU A 78 14.59 -9.37 -3.85
C GLU A 78 14.82 -9.51 -2.34
N PRO A 79 15.38 -8.48 -1.67
CA PRO A 79 15.64 -8.51 -0.22
C PRO A 79 14.36 -8.43 0.62
N TYR A 80 13.27 -7.91 0.05
CA TYR A 80 11.97 -7.79 0.70
C TYR A 80 10.92 -8.67 0.02
N GLY A 81 9.80 -8.90 0.70
CA GLY A 81 8.62 -9.49 0.07
C GLY A 81 7.95 -8.55 -0.95
N ILE A 82 6.80 -8.96 -1.50
CA ILE A 82 6.10 -8.16 -2.52
C ILE A 82 5.33 -7.00 -1.87
N THR A 83 4.63 -7.30 -0.79
CA THR A 83 3.81 -6.37 0.01
C THR A 83 3.78 -6.84 1.47
N THR A 84 3.23 -6.04 2.39
CA THR A 84 3.03 -6.44 3.79
C THR A 84 2.31 -7.79 3.91
N GLY A 85 1.23 -7.97 3.16
CA GLY A 85 0.44 -9.20 3.23
C GLY A 85 0.87 -10.30 2.25
N HIS A 86 1.92 -10.08 1.45
CA HIS A 86 2.53 -11.08 0.55
C HIS A 86 4.06 -11.03 0.75
N HIS A 87 4.48 -11.20 2.00
CA HIS A 87 5.87 -11.02 2.40
C HIS A 87 6.75 -12.24 2.11
N LEU A 88 6.15 -13.40 1.83
CA LEU A 88 6.86 -14.64 1.44
C LEU A 88 7.92 -15.11 2.47
N GLY A 89 7.68 -14.85 3.75
CA GLY A 89 8.64 -15.14 4.83
C GLY A 89 9.87 -14.22 4.85
N LYS A 90 9.94 -13.24 3.95
CA LYS A 90 11.00 -12.23 3.88
C LYS A 90 10.66 -10.98 4.73
N PRO A 91 11.63 -10.08 4.96
CA PRO A 91 11.35 -8.76 5.53
C PRO A 91 10.25 -8.00 4.77
N LEU A 92 9.47 -7.21 5.53
CA LEU A 92 8.39 -6.40 4.96
C LEU A 92 8.97 -5.23 4.15
N PRO A 93 8.42 -4.92 2.97
CA PRO A 93 8.83 -3.72 2.25
C PRO A 93 8.54 -2.46 3.10
N PRO A 94 9.50 -1.56 3.28
CA PRO A 94 9.31 -0.37 4.09
C PRO A 94 8.12 0.46 3.61
N ASN A 95 7.26 0.89 4.55
CA ASN A 95 6.13 1.79 4.29
C ASN A 95 5.11 1.29 3.23
N ASN A 96 5.03 -0.01 2.94
CA ASN A 96 4.21 -0.53 1.84
C ASN A 96 2.72 -0.10 1.87
N GLN A 97 2.17 0.13 3.06
CA GLN A 97 0.77 0.55 3.26
C GLN A 97 0.63 2.03 3.66
N THR A 98 1.73 2.79 3.67
CA THR A 98 1.75 4.19 4.12
C THR A 98 2.37 5.15 3.11
N LYS A 99 3.19 4.66 2.16
CA LYS A 99 3.82 5.47 1.11
C LYS A 99 3.79 4.72 -0.24
N PRO A 100 3.57 5.44 -1.36
CA PRO A 100 3.75 4.85 -2.69
C PRO A 100 5.23 4.52 -2.93
N LYS A 101 5.50 3.57 -3.82
CA LYS A 101 6.89 3.27 -4.23
C LYS A 101 7.54 4.52 -4.85
N PRO A 102 8.84 4.77 -4.60
CA PRO A 102 9.60 5.79 -5.32
C PRO A 102 9.49 5.62 -6.85
N ILE A 103 9.74 6.70 -7.59
CA ILE A 103 9.93 6.65 -9.05
C ILE A 103 11.35 6.17 -9.31
#